data_AF-T5K167-F1
#
_entry.id   AF-T5K167-F1
#
_cell.length_a   1.000
_cell.length_b   1.000
_cell.length_c   1.000
_cell.angle_alpha   90.00
_cell.angle_beta   90.00
_cell.angle_gamma   90.00
#
_symmetry.space_group_name_H-M   'P 1'
#
loop_
_entity.id
_entity.type
_entity.pdbx_description
1 polymer ?
#
loop_
_entity_poly.entity_id
_entity_poly.type
_entity_poly.pdbx_seq_one_letter_code
_entity_poly.pdbx_strand_id
1 'polypeptide(L)'
;MTDRPPFQTATGTAPLPGGHVLPVLLSAGPPTAASSPRRKKHTGVVLGLLGGAAVIAGLALAQVTANLGYDNALSRYGSTAEATSTTKTQVREEIAGLRAVTGAAEQILARGNQPIAVPEEVQAGLASALADGTTAASEADAVVATEIAGVGTKPGWFWELFGATSELEQRRHDLDVLSDELAVASAETADTQEAVVESGLAVINAAGAAAPAFEAAHLSARNEAVIALRDAAAEAIAATMVDEDAATAYVSLQDAAARVVATEGEELAEKSGPLLNARLEIEAFARSLAPGVLLDFDWSPVVSGAGYNGSMGGYTTWWWGESGRATIELSNSVAEQWPSTRSKALVAHEVGHAISVKCQSMYDSSTQDSIEKWATAWAISMGYTDDANGVWAYGYPPQNYIDAAAGCR
;
A
#
# COMPACT_ATOMS: atom_id res chain seq x y z
N MET A 1 21.48 -40.88 10.10
CA MET A 1 21.04 -40.48 8.75
C MET A 1 21.65 -39.11 8.47
N THR A 2 22.95 -38.93 8.23
CA THR A 2 23.96 -39.79 7.57
C THR A 2 23.51 -40.18 6.14
N ASP A 3 24.28 -39.94 5.07
CA ASP A 3 25.75 -39.88 4.96
C ASP A 3 26.32 -38.86 3.95
N ARG A 4 27.58 -38.45 4.20
CA ARG A 4 28.54 -37.93 3.20
C ARG A 4 29.26 -39.11 2.52
N PRO A 5 29.61 -38.99 1.22
CA PRO A 5 30.89 -39.53 0.76
C PRO A 5 31.58 -38.59 -0.28
N PRO A 6 32.80 -38.88 -0.79
CA PRO A 6 34.02 -38.73 0.01
C PRO A 6 35.16 -37.98 -0.73
N PHE A 7 36.22 -37.62 0.00
CA PHE A 7 37.51 -37.29 -0.60
C PHE A 7 38.10 -38.52 -1.33
N GLN A 8 38.76 -38.29 -2.48
CA GLN A 8 39.75 -39.23 -3.03
C GLN A 8 41.10 -38.54 -3.19
N THR A 9 42.08 -39.04 -2.45
CA THR A 9 43.51 -38.88 -2.73
C THR A 9 44.01 -40.18 -3.37
N ALA A 10 44.74 -40.07 -4.49
CA ALA A 10 45.49 -41.18 -5.07
C ALA A 10 46.84 -40.68 -5.60
N THR A 11 47.92 -41.21 -5.04
CA THR A 11 49.32 -40.91 -5.39
C THR A 11 49.82 -41.75 -6.57
N GLY A 12 50.68 -41.17 -7.42
CA GLY A 12 51.25 -41.89 -8.56
C GLY A 12 52.55 -41.30 -9.14
N THR A 13 53.65 -41.50 -8.41
CA THR A 13 54.98 -41.95 -8.91
C THR A 13 55.73 -41.18 -10.02
N ALA A 14 56.91 -40.64 -9.65
CA ALA A 14 58.00 -40.28 -10.58
C ALA A 14 59.06 -41.40 -10.70
N PRO A 15 59.63 -41.60 -11.90
CA PRO A 15 61.10 -41.67 -12.13
C PRO A 15 61.51 -40.92 -13.44
N LEU A 16 62.77 -40.64 -13.83
CA LEU A 16 64.13 -40.61 -13.25
C LEU A 16 64.99 -39.69 -14.17
N PRO A 17 66.15 -39.14 -13.76
CA PRO A 17 66.93 -38.16 -14.56
C PRO A 17 67.99 -38.80 -15.49
N GLY A 18 68.41 -38.04 -16.49
CA GLY A 18 69.60 -38.26 -17.32
C GLY A 18 69.74 -37.14 -18.37
N GLY A 19 70.92 -36.70 -18.81
CA GLY A 19 72.28 -37.17 -18.55
C GLY A 19 73.12 -37.15 -19.82
N HIS A 20 74.33 -36.57 -19.74
CA HIS A 20 75.43 -36.59 -20.74
C HIS A 20 75.24 -35.69 -21.99
N VAL A 21 76.26 -35.11 -22.66
CA VAL A 21 77.72 -34.96 -22.38
C VAL A 21 78.32 -33.77 -23.18
N LEU A 22 79.53 -33.30 -22.83
CA LEU A 22 80.32 -32.26 -23.53
C LEU A 22 81.06 -32.81 -24.79
N PRO A 23 81.79 -32.00 -25.57
CA PRO A 23 83.22 -31.88 -25.24
C PRO A 23 83.83 -30.49 -25.41
N VAL A 24 84.78 -30.18 -24.53
CA VAL A 24 85.88 -29.22 -24.80
C VAL A 24 87.01 -30.01 -25.46
N LEU A 25 87.57 -29.51 -26.56
CA LEU A 25 88.87 -29.95 -27.06
C LEU A 25 89.71 -28.74 -27.51
N LEU A 26 90.78 -28.50 -26.76
CA LEU A 26 91.89 -27.65 -27.17
C LEU A 26 92.84 -28.48 -28.04
N SER A 27 93.20 -27.98 -29.22
CA SER A 27 94.40 -28.42 -29.94
C SER A 27 94.94 -27.29 -30.80
N ALA A 28 96.20 -26.92 -30.53
CA ALA A 28 96.94 -25.94 -31.29
C ALA A 28 97.77 -26.62 -32.39
N GLY A 29 97.94 -25.95 -33.53
CA GLY A 29 98.78 -26.37 -34.65
C GLY A 29 99.36 -25.14 -35.38
N PRO A 30 100.56 -25.24 -35.98
CA PRO A 30 101.47 -24.09 -36.15
C PRO A 30 101.23 -23.25 -37.43
N PRO A 31 101.88 -22.08 -37.59
CA PRO A 31 101.40 -21.01 -38.45
C PRO A 31 101.82 -21.12 -39.92
N THR A 32 100.95 -20.64 -40.81
CA THR A 32 101.28 -20.30 -42.21
C THR A 32 101.01 -18.81 -42.47
N ALA A 33 101.92 -18.17 -43.21
CA ALA A 33 102.00 -16.73 -43.29
C ALA A 33 101.15 -16.10 -44.40
N ALA A 34 100.71 -14.87 -44.13
CA ALA A 34 100.47 -13.79 -45.08
C ALA A 34 99.47 -14.00 -46.24
N SER A 35 98.26 -13.45 -46.05
CA SER A 35 97.82 -12.37 -46.94
C SER A 35 97.07 -11.30 -46.11
N SER A 36 97.18 -10.03 -46.50
CA SER A 36 96.64 -8.89 -45.73
C SER A 36 95.33 -8.37 -46.32
N PRO A 37 94.17 -8.59 -45.68
CA PRO A 37 92.93 -7.92 -46.06
C PRO A 37 92.82 -6.57 -45.36
N ARG A 38 92.66 -5.51 -46.15
CA ARG A 38 92.52 -4.11 -45.69
C ARG A 38 91.52 -3.96 -44.53
N ARG A 39 91.98 -3.45 -43.38
CA ARG A 39 91.11 -2.91 -42.32
C ARG A 39 90.28 -1.74 -42.87
N LYS A 40 89.06 -2.01 -43.35
CA LYS A 40 88.03 -0.98 -43.52
C LYS A 40 87.50 -0.60 -42.12
N LYS A 41 87.28 0.68 -41.86
CA LYS A 41 86.72 1.14 -40.57
C LYS A 41 85.25 0.70 -40.48
N HIS A 42 84.95 -0.27 -39.63
CA HIS A 42 83.59 -0.82 -39.42
C HIS A 42 82.66 0.08 -38.58
N THR A 43 82.93 1.39 -38.51
CA THR A 43 82.15 2.35 -37.71
C THR A 43 80.67 2.36 -38.07
N GLY A 44 80.32 2.16 -39.35
CA GLY A 44 78.92 2.09 -39.80
C GLY A 44 78.13 0.89 -39.27
N VAL A 45 78.78 -0.25 -39.02
CA VAL A 45 78.10 -1.46 -38.52
C VAL A 45 77.77 -1.33 -37.03
N VAL A 46 78.69 -0.75 -36.25
CA VAL A 46 78.47 -0.50 -34.81
C VAL A 46 77.39 0.57 -34.60
N LEU A 47 77.41 1.66 -35.39
CA LEU A 47 76.34 2.67 -35.39
C LEU A 47 74.99 2.09 -35.82
N GLY A 48 74.96 1.20 -36.83
CA GLY A 48 73.74 0.52 -37.25
C GLY A 48 73.17 -0.42 -36.18
N LEU A 49 74.01 -1.19 -35.48
CA LEU A 49 73.59 -2.06 -34.39
C LEU A 49 73.08 -1.27 -33.16
N LEU A 50 73.76 -0.18 -32.80
CA LEU A 50 73.31 0.70 -31.71
C LEU A 50 72.00 1.41 -32.05
N GLY A 51 71.84 1.89 -33.29
CA GLY A 51 70.58 2.47 -33.78
C GLY A 51 69.44 1.44 -33.78
N GLY A 52 69.68 0.22 -34.27
CA GLY A 52 68.71 -0.87 -34.24
C GLY A 52 68.31 -1.27 -32.83
N ALA A 53 69.27 -1.38 -31.90
CA ALA A 53 68.99 -1.67 -30.49
C ALA A 53 68.17 -0.56 -29.82
N ALA A 54 68.44 0.72 -30.12
CA ALA A 54 67.65 1.84 -29.61
C ALA A 54 66.21 1.83 -30.14
N VAL A 55 66.00 1.50 -31.42
CA VAL A 55 64.65 1.34 -32.01
C VAL A 55 63.91 0.18 -31.35
N ILE A 56 64.54 -0.99 -31.18
CA ILE A 56 63.93 -2.15 -30.51
C ILE A 56 63.58 -1.82 -29.06
N ALA A 57 64.46 -1.14 -28.32
CA ALA A 57 64.19 -0.71 -26.95
C ALA A 57 63.03 0.31 -26.88
N GLY A 58 62.96 1.25 -27.82
CA GLY A 58 61.84 2.20 -27.93
C GLY A 58 60.50 1.52 -28.24
N LEU A 59 60.49 0.56 -29.15
CA LEU A 59 59.29 -0.24 -29.47
C LEU A 59 58.86 -1.14 -28.31
N ALA A 60 59.80 -1.76 -27.60
CA ALA A 60 59.52 -2.56 -26.40
C ALA A 60 58.96 -1.69 -25.27
N LEU A 61 59.51 -0.49 -25.05
CA LEU A 61 58.98 0.47 -24.08
C LEU A 61 57.57 0.93 -24.46
N ALA A 62 57.34 1.29 -25.73
CA ALA A 62 56.02 1.66 -26.23
C ALA A 62 54.99 0.53 -26.06
N GLN A 63 55.37 -0.72 -26.34
CA GLN A 63 54.53 -1.90 -26.13
C GLN A 63 54.18 -2.10 -24.65
N VAL A 64 55.14 -1.96 -23.72
CA VAL A 64 54.88 -2.06 -22.28
C VAL A 64 53.96 -0.94 -21.79
N THR A 65 54.24 0.31 -22.19
CA THR A 65 53.39 1.46 -21.83
C THR A 65 51.98 1.33 -22.38
N ALA A 66 51.80 0.89 -23.64
CA ALA A 66 50.49 0.69 -24.24
C ALA A 66 49.70 -0.45 -23.57
N ASN A 67 50.37 -1.53 -23.15
CA ASN A 67 49.74 -2.61 -22.38
C ASN A 67 49.25 -2.12 -21.01
N LEU A 68 50.11 -1.42 -20.25
CA LEU A 68 49.76 -0.87 -18.93
C LEU A 68 48.66 0.19 -19.01
N GLY A 69 48.66 1.02 -20.07
CA GLY A 69 47.60 1.99 -20.34
C GLY A 69 46.25 1.30 -20.59
N TYR A 70 46.24 0.31 -21.49
CA TYR A 70 45.06 -0.49 -21.79
C TYR A 70 44.54 -1.24 -20.55
N ASP A 71 45.40 -1.91 -19.78
CA ASP A 71 44.98 -2.71 -18.61
C ASP A 71 44.42 -1.81 -17.48
N ASN A 72 44.93 -0.59 -17.32
CA ASN A 72 44.39 0.41 -16.39
C ASN A 72 43.03 0.94 -16.89
N ALA A 73 42.91 1.31 -18.16
CA ALA A 73 41.63 1.76 -18.74
C ALA A 73 40.56 0.65 -18.68
N LEU A 74 40.93 -0.61 -18.95
CA LEU A 74 40.06 -1.77 -18.86
C LEU A 74 39.59 -2.02 -17.42
N SER A 75 40.51 -1.95 -16.44
CA SER A 75 40.17 -2.11 -15.02
C SER A 75 39.20 -1.03 -14.54
N ARG A 76 39.44 0.24 -14.92
CA ARG A 76 38.54 1.36 -14.63
C ARG A 76 37.17 1.18 -15.29
N TYR A 77 37.15 0.82 -16.57
CA TYR A 77 35.92 0.56 -17.31
C TYR A 77 35.10 -0.56 -16.65
N GLY A 78 35.74 -1.67 -16.27
CA GLY A 78 35.07 -2.77 -15.57
C GLY A 78 34.48 -2.35 -14.23
N SER A 79 35.23 -1.57 -13.44
CA SER A 79 34.77 -1.01 -12.17
C SER A 79 33.56 -0.08 -12.33
N THR A 80 33.59 0.83 -13.31
CA THR A 80 32.43 1.70 -13.61
C THR A 80 31.25 0.86 -14.10
N ALA A 81 31.47 -0.10 -15.00
CA ALA A 81 30.40 -0.96 -15.54
C ALA A 81 29.69 -1.80 -14.46
N GLU A 82 30.43 -2.33 -13.48
CA GLU A 82 29.87 -3.07 -12.34
C GLU A 82 29.05 -2.15 -11.42
N ALA A 83 29.55 -0.95 -11.14
CA ALA A 83 28.82 0.07 -10.38
C ALA A 83 27.53 0.50 -11.10
N THR A 84 27.60 0.90 -12.38
CA THR A 84 26.43 1.27 -13.19
C THR A 84 25.43 0.11 -13.26
N SER A 85 25.88 -1.14 -13.42
CA SER A 85 24.98 -2.31 -13.43
C SER A 85 24.27 -2.53 -12.08
N THR A 86 24.89 -2.13 -10.97
CA THR A 86 24.28 -2.17 -9.64
C THR A 86 23.21 -1.09 -9.52
N THR A 87 23.51 0.16 -9.91
CA THR A 87 22.52 1.26 -9.96
C THR A 87 21.33 0.89 -10.86
N LYS A 88 21.57 0.31 -12.04
CA LYS A 88 20.51 -0.20 -12.93
C LYS A 88 19.63 -1.29 -12.32
N THR A 89 20.06 -1.94 -11.24
CA THR A 89 19.24 -2.93 -10.52
C THR A 89 18.39 -2.25 -9.47
N GLN A 90 18.95 -1.28 -8.73
CA GLN A 90 18.22 -0.44 -7.77
C GLN A 90 17.08 0.34 -8.43
N VAL A 91 17.36 1.01 -9.56
CA VAL A 91 16.33 1.77 -10.31
C VAL A 91 15.21 0.84 -10.82
N ARG A 92 15.46 -0.44 -11.11
CA ARG A 92 14.39 -1.40 -11.45
C ARG A 92 13.49 -1.74 -10.27
N GLU A 93 14.05 -1.82 -9.07
CA GLU A 93 13.28 -2.04 -7.84
C GLU A 93 12.42 -0.82 -7.50
N GLU A 94 12.96 0.40 -7.70
CA GLU A 94 12.23 1.66 -7.58
C GLU A 94 11.08 1.78 -8.61
N ILE A 95 11.35 1.49 -9.89
CA ILE A 95 10.31 1.45 -10.94
C ILE A 95 9.22 0.43 -10.60
N ALA A 96 9.57 -0.73 -10.03
CA ALA A 96 8.59 -1.73 -9.59
C ALA A 96 7.74 -1.24 -8.40
N GLY A 97 8.34 -0.49 -7.47
CA GLY A 97 7.64 0.19 -6.37
C GLY A 97 6.64 1.22 -6.88
N LEU A 98 7.08 2.14 -7.74
CA LEU A 98 6.22 3.14 -8.39
C LEU A 98 5.07 2.48 -9.17
N ARG A 99 5.33 1.36 -9.85
CA ARG A 99 4.29 0.56 -10.56
C ARG A 99 3.25 -0.08 -9.63
N ALA A 100 3.65 -0.55 -8.45
CA ALA A 100 2.72 -1.07 -7.46
C ALA A 100 1.82 0.05 -6.91
N VAL A 101 2.40 1.20 -6.56
CA VAL A 101 1.68 2.38 -6.04
C VAL A 101 0.72 2.96 -7.09
N THR A 102 1.17 3.10 -8.34
CA THR A 102 0.31 3.57 -9.46
C THR A 102 -0.81 2.59 -9.79
N GLY A 103 -0.57 1.27 -9.71
CA GLY A 103 -1.62 0.25 -9.86
C GLY A 103 -2.68 0.28 -8.75
N ALA A 104 -2.30 0.64 -7.51
CA ALA A 104 -3.26 0.88 -6.42
C ALA A 104 -4.05 2.18 -6.63
N ALA A 105 -3.39 3.26 -7.06
CA ALA A 105 -4.03 4.53 -7.42
C ALA A 105 -5.03 4.38 -8.59
N GLU A 106 -4.71 3.56 -9.60
CA GLU A 106 -5.62 3.24 -10.70
C GLU A 106 -6.90 2.55 -10.19
N GLN A 107 -6.79 1.61 -9.25
CA GLN A 107 -7.96 0.94 -8.65
C GLN A 107 -8.87 1.92 -7.89
N ILE A 108 -8.28 2.85 -7.12
CA ILE A 108 -9.01 3.91 -6.41
C ILE A 108 -9.80 4.78 -7.40
N LEU A 109 -9.15 5.23 -8.48
CA LEU A 109 -9.81 6.03 -9.52
C LEU A 109 -10.87 5.23 -10.30
N ALA A 110 -10.61 3.96 -10.61
CA ALA A 110 -11.52 3.08 -11.32
C ALA A 110 -12.80 2.75 -10.52
N ARG A 111 -12.72 2.71 -9.17
CA ARG A 111 -13.91 2.56 -8.31
C ARG A 111 -14.83 3.79 -8.37
N GLY A 112 -14.27 4.97 -8.68
CA GLY A 112 -14.98 6.24 -8.70
C GLY A 112 -15.24 6.82 -7.30
N ASN A 113 -15.82 8.02 -7.28
CA ASN A 113 -16.12 8.81 -6.06
C ASN A 113 -17.61 8.73 -5.68
N GLN A 114 -18.24 7.56 -5.82
CA GLN A 114 -19.65 7.35 -5.52
C GLN A 114 -19.89 5.98 -4.84
N PRO A 115 -20.74 5.92 -3.79
CA PRO A 115 -21.64 6.99 -3.32
C PRO A 115 -21.01 8.12 -2.51
N ILE A 116 -19.87 7.93 -1.85
CA ILE A 116 -19.22 8.99 -1.07
C ILE A 116 -18.39 9.87 -1.99
N ALA A 117 -18.88 11.09 -2.21
CA ALA A 117 -18.21 12.11 -2.98
C ALA A 117 -16.94 12.63 -2.28
N VAL A 118 -15.85 12.67 -3.04
CA VAL A 118 -14.57 13.33 -2.71
C VAL A 118 -14.50 14.65 -3.52
N PRO A 119 -13.91 15.74 -3.00
CA PRO A 119 -13.77 16.99 -3.75
C PRO A 119 -13.06 16.77 -5.10
N GLU A 120 -13.56 17.43 -6.14
CA GLU A 120 -13.10 17.24 -7.53
C GLU A 120 -11.61 17.54 -7.68
N GLU A 121 -11.11 18.56 -6.97
CA GLU A 121 -9.70 18.93 -6.92
C GLU A 121 -8.79 17.84 -6.33
N VAL A 122 -9.27 17.07 -5.35
CA VAL A 122 -8.51 15.97 -4.73
C VAL A 122 -8.45 14.76 -5.66
N GLN A 123 -9.56 14.44 -6.33
CA GLN A 123 -9.61 13.38 -7.34
C GLN A 123 -8.77 13.72 -8.58
N ALA A 124 -8.80 14.99 -9.04
CA ALA A 124 -7.98 15.47 -10.13
C ALA A 124 -6.47 15.46 -9.79
N GLY A 125 -6.11 15.74 -8.53
CA GLY A 125 -4.74 15.59 -8.03
C GLY A 125 -4.21 14.17 -8.19
N LEU A 126 -4.97 13.17 -7.72
CA LEU A 126 -4.60 11.75 -7.88
C LEU A 126 -4.51 11.34 -9.36
N ALA A 127 -5.42 11.81 -10.21
CA ALA A 127 -5.38 11.52 -11.64
C ALA A 127 -4.15 12.13 -12.35
N SER A 128 -3.71 13.33 -11.94
CA SER A 128 -2.45 13.92 -12.43
C SER A 128 -1.24 13.11 -11.95
N ALA A 129 -1.14 12.87 -10.65
CA ALA A 129 -0.01 12.13 -10.07
C ALA A 129 0.15 10.73 -10.68
N LEU A 130 -0.96 10.03 -10.95
CA LEU A 130 -0.94 8.73 -11.66
C LEU A 130 -0.38 8.84 -13.08
N ALA A 131 -0.76 9.88 -13.84
CA ALA A 131 -0.26 10.10 -15.19
C ALA A 131 1.24 10.45 -15.20
N ASP A 132 1.65 11.29 -14.25
CA ASP A 132 3.05 11.70 -14.05
C ASP A 132 3.92 10.49 -13.64
N GLY A 133 3.48 9.69 -12.64
CA GLY A 133 4.17 8.47 -12.21
C GLY A 133 4.24 7.38 -13.29
N THR A 134 3.20 7.25 -14.12
CA THR A 134 3.20 6.32 -15.27
C THR A 134 4.21 6.76 -16.34
N THR A 135 4.38 8.08 -16.53
CA THR A 135 5.37 8.67 -17.44
C THR A 135 6.78 8.45 -16.90
N ALA A 136 7.05 8.83 -15.65
CA ALA A 136 8.35 8.64 -15.00
C ALA A 136 8.81 7.17 -14.98
N ALA A 137 7.91 6.23 -14.65
CA ALA A 137 8.20 4.79 -14.71
C ALA A 137 8.57 4.29 -16.13
N SER A 138 8.07 4.95 -17.18
CA SER A 138 8.36 4.61 -18.57
C SER A 138 9.67 5.23 -19.06
N GLU A 139 9.98 6.45 -18.63
CA GLU A 139 11.23 7.16 -18.94
C GLU A 139 12.42 6.52 -18.20
N ALA A 140 12.26 6.18 -16.92
CA ALA A 140 13.25 5.45 -16.14
C ALA A 140 13.55 4.05 -16.71
N ASP A 141 12.53 3.33 -17.21
CA ASP A 141 12.72 2.07 -17.92
C ASP A 141 13.56 2.23 -19.20
N ALA A 142 13.42 3.36 -19.92
CA ALA A 142 14.21 3.65 -21.11
C ALA A 142 15.70 3.88 -20.78
N VAL A 143 16.00 4.61 -19.70
CA VAL A 143 17.38 4.78 -19.19
C VAL A 143 17.96 3.43 -18.74
N VAL A 144 17.17 2.64 -18.02
CA VAL A 144 17.53 1.29 -17.57
C VAL A 144 17.68 0.29 -18.74
N ALA A 145 17.10 0.56 -19.91
CA ALA A 145 17.29 -0.26 -21.10
C ALA A 145 18.66 -0.05 -21.78
N THR A 146 19.31 1.11 -21.61
CA THR A 146 20.59 1.46 -22.27
C THR A 146 21.69 0.42 -22.02
N GLU A 147 22.16 -0.27 -23.05
CA GLU A 147 23.13 -1.38 -22.92
C GLU A 147 24.54 -0.92 -22.48
N ILE A 148 25.15 -1.69 -21.57
CA ILE A 148 26.56 -1.52 -21.19
C ILE A 148 27.43 -2.27 -22.21
N ALA A 149 28.23 -1.54 -22.98
CA ALA A 149 28.98 -2.09 -24.12
C ALA A 149 30.05 -3.13 -23.73
N GLY A 150 29.93 -4.37 -24.21
CA GLY A 150 30.93 -5.41 -23.97
C GLY A 150 32.34 -5.05 -24.48
N VAL A 151 33.37 -5.38 -23.70
CA VAL A 151 34.78 -5.21 -24.09
C VAL A 151 35.19 -6.27 -25.11
N GLY A 152 35.84 -5.85 -26.20
CA GLY A 152 36.39 -6.75 -27.22
C GLY A 152 37.67 -7.47 -26.80
N THR A 153 38.27 -8.23 -27.72
CA THR A 153 39.56 -8.89 -27.49
C THR A 153 40.70 -7.87 -27.43
N LYS A 154 41.58 -7.97 -26.43
CA LYS A 154 42.77 -7.10 -26.28
C LYS A 154 43.66 -7.17 -27.53
N PRO A 155 43.99 -6.03 -28.18
CA PRO A 155 44.87 -6.03 -29.34
C PRO A 155 46.33 -6.43 -29.03
N GLY A 156 47.05 -6.85 -30.08
CA GLY A 156 48.42 -7.35 -29.95
C GLY A 156 49.49 -6.26 -30.01
N TRP A 157 49.29 -5.23 -30.84
CA TRP A 157 50.32 -4.22 -31.14
C TRP A 157 50.08 -2.88 -30.44
N PHE A 158 51.16 -2.18 -30.08
CA PHE A 158 51.09 -0.93 -29.31
C PHE A 158 50.19 0.16 -29.93
N TRP A 159 50.14 0.27 -31.26
CA TRP A 159 49.30 1.27 -31.94
C TRP A 159 47.80 0.93 -31.83
N GLU A 160 47.43 -0.35 -31.92
CA GLU A 160 46.05 -0.82 -31.68
C GLU A 160 45.68 -0.65 -30.21
N LEU A 161 46.60 -0.98 -29.30
CA LEU A 161 46.41 -0.81 -27.85
C LEU A 161 46.15 0.64 -27.46
N PHE A 162 46.84 1.62 -28.07
CA PHE A 162 46.54 3.04 -27.84
C PHE A 162 45.12 3.41 -28.32
N GLY A 163 44.71 2.95 -29.51
CA GLY A 163 43.34 3.18 -30.02
C GLY A 163 42.27 2.57 -29.10
N ALA A 164 42.44 1.31 -28.70
CA ALA A 164 41.51 0.62 -27.81
C ALA A 164 41.52 1.19 -26.37
N THR A 165 42.63 1.78 -25.92
CA THR A 165 42.68 2.53 -24.66
C THR A 165 41.80 3.79 -24.74
N SER A 166 41.89 4.55 -25.83
CA SER A 166 41.02 5.72 -26.04
C SER A 166 39.55 5.34 -26.18
N GLU A 167 39.24 4.21 -26.82
CA GLU A 167 37.87 3.69 -26.90
C GLU A 167 37.32 3.29 -25.52
N LEU A 168 38.11 2.62 -24.68
CA LEU A 168 37.73 2.29 -23.31
C LEU A 168 37.49 3.52 -22.43
N GLU A 169 38.31 4.57 -22.57
CA GLU A 169 38.11 5.82 -21.83
C GLU A 169 36.87 6.60 -22.33
N GLN A 170 36.54 6.55 -23.63
CA GLN A 170 35.26 7.09 -24.14
C GLN A 170 34.07 6.31 -23.59
N ARG A 171 34.08 4.97 -23.70
CA ARG A 171 33.00 4.12 -23.17
C ARG A 171 32.83 4.27 -21.65
N ARG A 172 33.91 4.54 -20.91
CA ARG A 172 33.84 4.88 -19.48
C ARG A 172 33.12 6.20 -19.27
N HIS A 173 33.42 7.23 -20.07
CA HIS A 173 32.69 8.49 -20.02
C HIS A 173 31.20 8.31 -20.36
N ASP A 174 30.87 7.48 -21.34
CA ASP A 174 29.47 7.15 -21.69
C ASP A 174 28.76 6.44 -20.51
N LEU A 175 29.47 5.62 -19.72
CA LEU A 175 28.94 5.02 -18.48
C LEU A 175 28.84 6.01 -17.32
N ASP A 176 29.75 6.98 -17.21
CA ASP A 176 29.65 8.06 -16.23
C ASP A 176 28.37 8.89 -16.53
N VAL A 177 28.09 9.21 -17.81
CA VAL A 177 26.83 9.86 -18.24
C VAL A 177 25.60 9.00 -17.93
N LEU A 178 25.61 7.71 -18.27
CA LEU A 178 24.51 6.81 -17.93
C LEU A 178 24.29 6.69 -16.41
N SER A 179 25.36 6.80 -15.60
CA SER A 179 25.24 6.81 -14.15
C SER A 179 24.57 8.08 -13.62
N ASP A 180 24.83 9.24 -14.25
CA ASP A 180 24.15 10.50 -13.92
C ASP A 180 22.66 10.45 -14.36
N GLU A 181 22.36 9.90 -15.55
CA GLU A 181 20.98 9.69 -16.03
C GLU A 181 20.19 8.75 -15.11
N LEU A 182 20.80 7.67 -14.63
CA LEU A 182 20.17 6.76 -13.66
C LEU A 182 19.91 7.41 -12.30
N ALA A 183 20.79 8.33 -11.86
CA ALA A 183 20.60 9.06 -10.61
C ALA A 183 19.44 10.08 -10.72
N VAL A 184 19.27 10.71 -11.88
CA VAL A 184 18.10 11.56 -12.17
C VAL A 184 16.82 10.73 -12.21
N ALA A 185 16.81 9.63 -12.97
CA ALA A 185 15.65 8.75 -13.08
C ALA A 185 15.23 8.14 -11.72
N SER A 186 16.19 7.82 -10.85
CA SER A 186 15.94 7.38 -9.47
C SER A 186 15.24 8.44 -8.64
N ALA A 187 15.74 9.69 -8.67
CA ALA A 187 15.14 10.81 -7.95
C ALA A 187 13.72 11.13 -8.46
N GLU A 188 13.53 11.19 -9.79
CA GLU A 188 12.21 11.43 -10.39
C GLU A 188 11.21 10.30 -10.10
N THR A 189 11.67 9.04 -10.06
CA THR A 189 10.85 7.88 -9.64
C THR A 189 10.44 7.98 -8.17
N ALA A 190 11.34 8.40 -7.28
CA ALA A 190 11.04 8.59 -5.86
C ALA A 190 10.07 9.75 -5.61
N ASP A 191 10.34 10.92 -6.19
CA ASP A 191 9.50 12.13 -6.06
C ASP A 191 8.08 11.88 -6.59
N THR A 192 7.95 11.21 -7.75
CA THR A 192 6.63 10.86 -8.30
C THR A 192 5.92 9.77 -7.49
N GLN A 193 6.65 8.80 -6.91
CA GLN A 193 6.05 7.82 -6.00
C GLN A 193 5.48 8.50 -4.75
N GLU A 194 6.21 9.45 -4.14
CA GLU A 194 5.72 10.23 -3.00
C GLU A 194 4.45 11.03 -3.36
N ALA A 195 4.45 11.69 -4.52
CA ALA A 195 3.28 12.45 -4.99
C ALA A 195 2.02 11.59 -5.24
N VAL A 196 2.18 10.36 -5.74
CA VAL A 196 1.06 9.41 -5.89
C VAL A 196 0.57 8.91 -4.53
N VAL A 197 1.48 8.62 -3.59
CA VAL A 197 1.12 8.23 -2.21
C VAL A 197 0.35 9.35 -1.50
N GLU A 198 0.86 10.59 -1.53
CA GLU A 198 0.19 11.74 -0.91
C GLU A 198 -1.20 11.97 -1.51
N SER A 199 -1.31 11.99 -2.84
CA SER A 199 -2.57 12.22 -3.54
C SER A 199 -3.58 11.10 -3.32
N GLY A 200 -3.11 9.84 -3.25
CA GLY A 200 -3.97 8.69 -3.01
C GLY A 200 -4.50 8.68 -1.58
N LEU A 201 -3.63 8.91 -0.59
CA LEU A 201 -4.06 9.08 0.81
C LEU A 201 -5.00 10.26 0.99
N ALA A 202 -4.85 11.36 0.23
CA ALA A 202 -5.78 12.48 0.27
C ALA A 202 -7.20 12.07 -0.19
N VAL A 203 -7.33 11.28 -1.26
CA VAL A 203 -8.62 10.73 -1.72
C VAL A 203 -9.24 9.79 -0.68
N ILE A 204 -8.45 8.85 -0.14
CA ILE A 204 -8.93 7.86 0.85
C ILE A 204 -9.40 8.55 2.13
N ASN A 205 -8.59 9.46 2.68
CA ASN A 205 -8.92 10.19 3.90
C ASN A 205 -10.11 11.13 3.72
N ALA A 206 -10.25 11.78 2.56
CA ALA A 206 -11.40 12.63 2.25
C ALA A 206 -12.71 11.82 2.21
N ALA A 207 -12.70 10.62 1.62
CA ALA A 207 -13.85 9.73 1.62
C ALA A 207 -14.19 9.21 3.03
N GLY A 208 -13.19 8.75 3.79
CA GLY A 208 -13.39 8.29 5.17
C GLY A 208 -13.94 9.40 6.08
N ALA A 209 -13.40 10.62 5.98
CA ALA A 209 -13.87 11.77 6.75
C ALA A 209 -15.27 12.26 6.36
N ALA A 210 -15.75 11.94 5.15
CA ALA A 210 -17.11 12.26 4.70
C ALA A 210 -18.17 11.25 5.20
N ALA A 211 -17.76 10.05 5.63
CA ALA A 211 -18.69 8.99 6.05
C ALA A 211 -19.67 9.39 7.18
N PRO A 212 -19.30 10.17 8.22
CA PRO A 212 -20.26 10.60 9.25
C PRO A 212 -21.34 11.56 8.73
N ALA A 213 -21.01 12.41 7.74
CA ALA A 213 -21.98 13.30 7.11
C ALA A 213 -22.90 12.54 6.15
N PHE A 214 -22.36 11.51 5.48
CA PHE A 214 -23.11 10.57 4.66
C PHE A 214 -24.09 9.73 5.49
N GLU A 215 -23.66 9.18 6.63
CA GLU A 215 -24.53 8.49 7.60
C GLU A 215 -25.67 9.40 8.08
N ALA A 216 -25.37 10.65 8.44
CA ALA A 216 -26.36 11.62 8.90
C ALA A 216 -27.40 12.01 7.82
N ALA A 217 -27.09 11.80 6.54
CA ALA A 217 -28.03 11.99 5.43
C ALA A 217 -28.94 10.77 5.18
N HIS A 218 -28.57 9.59 5.68
CA HIS A 218 -29.22 8.30 5.41
C HIS A 218 -29.83 7.69 6.68
N LEU A 219 -30.60 8.49 7.42
CA LEU A 219 -31.13 8.14 8.75
C LEU A 219 -32.06 6.90 8.76
N SER A 220 -32.58 6.48 7.60
CA SER A 220 -33.43 5.28 7.50
C SER A 220 -32.67 4.03 7.04
N ALA A 221 -31.35 4.10 6.86
CA ALA A 221 -30.53 2.92 6.55
C ALA A 221 -30.42 1.97 7.76
N ARG A 222 -30.25 0.67 7.49
CA ARG A 222 -30.18 -0.35 8.55
C ARG A 222 -28.87 -0.26 9.35
N ASN A 223 -28.94 -0.48 10.65
CA ASN A 223 -27.81 -0.43 11.59
C ASN A 223 -26.60 -1.26 11.14
N GLU A 224 -26.81 -2.47 10.59
CA GLU A 224 -25.72 -3.33 10.09
C GLU A 224 -24.98 -2.72 8.89
N ALA A 225 -25.67 -1.97 8.02
CA ALA A 225 -25.04 -1.23 6.93
C ALA A 225 -24.29 0.00 7.46
N VAL A 226 -24.83 0.69 8.46
CA VAL A 226 -24.19 1.83 9.13
C VAL A 226 -22.92 1.40 9.89
N ILE A 227 -22.94 0.25 10.57
CA ILE A 227 -21.76 -0.32 11.25
C ILE A 227 -20.69 -0.66 10.21
N ALA A 228 -21.04 -1.39 9.16
CA ALA A 228 -20.09 -1.70 8.08
C ALA A 228 -19.52 -0.45 7.39
N LEU A 229 -20.29 0.66 7.31
CA LEU A 229 -19.80 1.95 6.83
C LEU A 229 -18.76 2.55 7.78
N ARG A 230 -19.05 2.56 9.09
CA ARG A 230 -18.14 3.11 10.12
C ARG A 230 -16.84 2.32 10.19
N ASP A 231 -16.91 0.99 10.14
CA ASP A 231 -15.74 0.12 10.18
C ASP A 231 -14.85 0.34 8.94
N ALA A 232 -15.44 0.33 7.74
CA ALA A 232 -14.70 0.60 6.51
C ALA A 232 -14.14 2.03 6.43
N ALA A 233 -14.82 3.02 7.01
CA ALA A 233 -14.31 4.38 7.10
C ALA A 233 -13.12 4.49 8.08
N ALA A 234 -13.16 3.76 9.19
CA ALA A 234 -12.05 3.69 10.14
C ALA A 234 -10.82 2.99 9.53
N GLU A 235 -11.03 1.91 8.77
CA GLU A 235 -9.98 1.21 8.02
C GLU A 235 -9.35 2.11 6.95
N ALA A 236 -10.16 2.82 6.17
CA ALA A 236 -9.70 3.80 5.17
C ALA A 236 -8.86 4.92 5.80
N ILE A 237 -9.29 5.50 6.94
CA ILE A 237 -8.55 6.54 7.66
C ILE A 237 -7.24 6.01 8.30
N ALA A 238 -7.16 4.70 8.57
CA ALA A 238 -5.96 4.08 9.13
C ALA A 238 -4.85 3.84 8.09
N ALA A 239 -5.13 4.00 6.79
CA ALA A 239 -4.14 3.83 5.72
C ALA A 239 -3.02 4.89 5.81
N THR A 240 -1.76 4.45 5.76
CA THR A 240 -0.56 5.30 5.82
C THR A 240 0.29 5.24 4.56
N MET A 241 -0.11 4.44 3.58
CA MET A 241 0.54 4.24 2.28
C MET A 241 -0.52 3.85 1.24
N VAL A 242 -0.17 3.92 -0.05
CA VAL A 242 -1.06 3.58 -1.17
C VAL A 242 -0.59 2.26 -1.81
N ASP A 243 -1.25 1.18 -1.43
CA ASP A 243 -1.01 -0.19 -1.87
C ASP A 243 -2.34 -0.93 -2.13
N GLU A 244 -2.28 -2.24 -2.39
CA GLU A 244 -3.44 -3.08 -2.68
C GLU A 244 -4.44 -3.14 -1.50
N ASP A 245 -3.95 -3.11 -0.26
CA ASP A 245 -4.80 -3.11 0.94
C ASP A 245 -5.51 -1.75 1.09
N ALA A 246 -4.81 -0.63 0.91
CA ALA A 246 -5.41 0.71 0.94
C ALA A 246 -6.44 0.94 -0.19
N ALA A 247 -6.17 0.42 -1.40
CA ALA A 247 -7.14 0.42 -2.48
C ALA A 247 -8.38 -0.44 -2.15
N THR A 248 -8.18 -1.61 -1.53
CA THR A 248 -9.25 -2.50 -1.07
C THR A 248 -10.10 -1.86 0.03
N ALA A 249 -9.49 -1.14 0.98
CA ALA A 249 -10.19 -0.39 2.01
C ALA A 249 -11.07 0.73 1.40
N TYR A 250 -10.55 1.48 0.42
CA TYR A 250 -11.33 2.48 -0.31
C TYR A 250 -12.53 1.89 -1.06
N VAL A 251 -12.34 0.75 -1.75
CA VAL A 251 -13.43 0.02 -2.42
C VAL A 251 -14.47 -0.44 -1.40
N SER A 252 -14.04 -1.02 -0.28
CA SER A 252 -14.92 -1.51 0.79
C SER A 252 -15.74 -0.39 1.43
N LEU A 253 -15.17 0.81 1.59
CA LEU A 253 -15.87 2.01 2.04
C LEU A 253 -16.98 2.42 1.06
N GLN A 254 -16.69 2.50 -0.24
CA GLN A 254 -17.70 2.85 -1.25
C GLN A 254 -18.80 1.76 -1.36
N ASP A 255 -18.46 0.49 -1.15
CA ASP A 255 -19.43 -0.63 -1.15
C ASP A 255 -20.26 -0.68 0.16
N ALA A 256 -19.71 -0.25 1.29
CA ALA A 256 -20.47 -0.06 2.53
C ALA A 256 -21.46 1.11 2.39
N ALA A 257 -21.02 2.23 1.81
CA ALA A 257 -21.88 3.36 1.49
C ALA A 257 -23.02 2.98 0.51
N ALA A 258 -22.73 2.13 -0.47
CA ALA A 258 -23.76 1.62 -1.40
C ALA A 258 -24.81 0.75 -0.67
N ARG A 259 -24.39 -0.05 0.32
CA ARG A 259 -25.30 -0.82 1.18
C ARG A 259 -26.16 0.06 2.08
N VAL A 260 -25.63 1.18 2.58
CA VAL A 260 -26.41 2.19 3.34
C VAL A 260 -27.53 2.77 2.46
N VAL A 261 -27.22 3.22 1.25
CA VAL A 261 -28.24 3.74 0.31
C VAL A 261 -29.27 2.67 -0.09
N ALA A 262 -28.81 1.44 -0.35
CA ALA A 262 -29.71 0.34 -0.72
C ALA A 262 -30.68 -0.01 0.41
N THR A 263 -30.19 -0.15 1.65
CA THR A 263 -31.03 -0.47 2.81
C THR A 263 -31.96 0.68 3.18
N GLU A 264 -31.54 1.95 3.08
CA GLU A 264 -32.47 3.08 3.20
C GLU A 264 -33.60 3.02 2.15
N GLY A 265 -33.27 2.66 0.91
CA GLY A 265 -34.27 2.49 -0.15
C GLY A 265 -35.30 1.39 0.15
N GLU A 266 -34.87 0.27 0.73
CA GLU A 266 -35.75 -0.81 1.20
C GLU A 266 -36.66 -0.34 2.35
N GLU A 267 -36.07 0.31 3.36
CA GLU A 267 -36.76 0.80 4.55
C GLU A 267 -37.81 1.87 4.22
N LEU A 268 -37.47 2.83 3.35
CA LEU A 268 -38.41 3.85 2.87
C LEU A 268 -39.52 3.26 2.00
N ALA A 269 -39.24 2.18 1.26
CA ALA A 269 -40.26 1.46 0.49
C ALA A 269 -41.25 0.73 1.41
N GLU A 270 -40.78 0.08 2.47
CA GLU A 270 -41.65 -0.53 3.50
C GLU A 270 -42.48 0.51 4.26
N LYS A 271 -41.86 1.66 4.60
CA LYS A 271 -42.50 2.75 5.33
C LYS A 271 -43.52 3.52 4.48
N SER A 272 -43.56 3.29 3.17
CA SER A 272 -44.43 4.00 2.21
C SER A 272 -45.93 3.82 2.47
N GLY A 273 -46.73 4.71 1.85
CA GLY A 273 -48.18 4.75 2.01
C GLY A 273 -48.67 5.87 2.95
N PRO A 274 -49.96 5.84 3.36
CA PRO A 274 -50.59 6.96 4.07
C PRO A 274 -49.95 7.33 5.43
N LEU A 275 -49.22 6.41 6.05
CA LEU A 275 -48.62 6.59 7.37
C LEU A 275 -47.16 7.07 7.32
N LEU A 276 -46.54 7.19 6.14
CA LEU A 276 -45.10 7.48 5.99
C LEU A 276 -44.63 8.67 6.82
N ASN A 277 -45.32 9.82 6.75
CA ASN A 277 -44.91 11.02 7.48
C ASN A 277 -44.96 10.82 9.01
N ALA A 278 -46.01 10.15 9.51
CA ALA A 278 -46.14 9.86 10.94
C ALA A 278 -45.06 8.88 11.41
N ARG A 279 -44.73 7.86 10.60
CA ARG A 279 -43.61 6.94 10.85
C ARG A 279 -42.29 7.71 10.98
N LEU A 280 -41.94 8.54 9.98
CA LEU A 280 -40.71 9.34 10.01
C LEU A 280 -40.63 10.31 11.21
N GLU A 281 -41.74 10.94 11.60
CA GLU A 281 -41.81 11.76 12.82
C GLU A 281 -41.59 10.93 14.09
N ILE A 282 -42.15 9.72 14.17
CA ILE A 282 -41.97 8.79 15.29
C ILE A 282 -40.51 8.36 15.42
N GLU A 283 -39.88 7.96 14.31
CA GLU A 283 -38.48 7.53 14.34
C GLU A 283 -37.53 8.68 14.70
N ALA A 284 -37.78 9.89 14.18
CA ALA A 284 -37.02 11.09 14.56
C ALA A 284 -37.20 11.43 16.03
N PHE A 285 -38.42 11.30 16.57
CA PHE A 285 -38.71 11.45 17.98
C PHE A 285 -37.97 10.40 18.82
N ALA A 286 -37.98 9.13 18.42
CA ALA A 286 -37.28 8.05 19.11
C ALA A 286 -35.76 8.26 19.13
N ARG A 287 -35.14 8.63 17.99
CA ARG A 287 -33.71 9.00 17.91
C ARG A 287 -33.38 10.22 18.79
N SER A 288 -34.30 11.17 18.97
CA SER A 288 -34.11 12.32 19.87
C SER A 288 -34.09 11.94 21.36
N LEU A 289 -34.67 10.81 21.72
CA LEU A 289 -34.67 10.28 23.08
C LEU A 289 -33.41 9.46 23.39
N ALA A 290 -32.86 8.66 22.45
CA ALA A 290 -31.67 7.83 22.69
C ALA A 290 -30.40 8.33 21.94
N PRO A 291 -29.75 9.41 22.40
CA PRO A 291 -28.54 9.94 21.75
C PRO A 291 -27.38 8.95 21.82
N GLY A 292 -26.80 8.65 20.66
CA GLY A 292 -25.66 7.72 20.53
C GLY A 292 -26.03 6.24 20.59
N VAL A 293 -27.30 5.89 20.34
CA VAL A 293 -27.75 4.52 20.06
C VAL A 293 -28.12 4.43 18.58
N LEU A 294 -27.68 3.36 17.92
CA LEU A 294 -28.08 3.03 16.56
C LEU A 294 -29.49 2.41 16.56
N LEU A 295 -30.47 3.03 15.89
CA LEU A 295 -31.89 2.65 15.91
C LEU A 295 -32.46 2.35 14.51
N ASP A 296 -32.89 1.10 14.32
CA ASP A 296 -33.72 0.64 13.20
C ASP A 296 -35.20 0.55 13.62
N PHE A 297 -36.11 0.56 12.64
CA PHE A 297 -37.56 0.55 12.89
C PHE A 297 -38.35 -0.30 11.88
N ASP A 298 -39.03 -1.32 12.39
CA ASP A 298 -39.93 -2.20 11.63
C ASP A 298 -41.40 -1.81 11.87
N TRP A 299 -42.29 -2.02 10.90
CA TRP A 299 -43.69 -1.53 10.96
C TRP A 299 -44.75 -2.57 10.61
N SER A 300 -45.30 -3.24 11.62
CA SER A 300 -46.31 -4.30 11.48
C SER A 300 -47.75 -3.83 11.74
N PRO A 301 -48.79 -4.49 11.20
CA PRO A 301 -50.19 -4.24 11.60
C PRO A 301 -50.47 -4.55 13.08
N VAL A 302 -49.75 -5.52 13.65
CA VAL A 302 -49.88 -5.98 15.04
C VAL A 302 -48.49 -6.32 15.57
N VAL A 303 -48.16 -5.82 16.76
CA VAL A 303 -46.92 -6.11 17.50
C VAL A 303 -47.30 -6.57 18.90
N SER A 304 -46.69 -7.64 19.41
CA SER A 304 -47.00 -8.20 20.74
C SER A 304 -48.50 -8.49 20.99
N GLY A 305 -49.28 -8.72 19.93
CA GLY A 305 -50.73 -8.94 19.98
C GLY A 305 -51.60 -7.67 20.01
N ALA A 306 -51.02 -6.47 19.99
CA ALA A 306 -51.71 -5.19 19.95
C ALA A 306 -51.50 -4.47 18.60
N GLY A 307 -52.51 -3.71 18.14
CA GLY A 307 -52.51 -3.04 16.83
C GLY A 307 -53.90 -2.79 16.24
N TYR A 308 -54.93 -3.48 16.72
CA TYR A 308 -56.33 -3.30 16.27
C TYR A 308 -57.20 -2.65 17.35
N ASN A 309 -58.35 -2.09 16.94
CA ASN A 309 -59.36 -1.50 17.84
C ASN A 309 -58.80 -0.41 18.79
N GLY A 310 -57.81 0.37 18.32
CA GLY A 310 -57.15 1.42 19.11
C GLY A 310 -56.05 0.92 20.06
N SER A 311 -55.84 -0.39 20.19
CA SER A 311 -54.65 -0.92 20.87
C SER A 311 -53.39 -0.61 20.07
N MET A 312 -52.29 -0.35 20.78
CA MET A 312 -50.96 -0.10 20.22
C MET A 312 -49.98 -1.08 20.86
N GLY A 313 -49.07 -1.62 20.07
CA GLY A 313 -47.99 -2.49 20.50
C GLY A 313 -46.64 -1.95 20.03
N GLY A 314 -45.63 -2.21 20.83
CA GLY A 314 -44.23 -2.08 20.47
C GLY A 314 -43.48 -3.35 20.86
N TYR A 315 -42.29 -3.52 20.30
CA TYR A 315 -41.32 -4.52 20.70
C TYR A 315 -39.91 -4.06 20.34
N THR A 316 -39.01 -4.06 21.30
CA THR A 316 -37.62 -3.64 21.08
C THR A 316 -36.65 -4.81 21.27
N THR A 317 -35.76 -5.01 20.30
CA THR A 317 -34.59 -5.90 20.43
C THR A 317 -33.33 -5.06 20.49
N TRP A 318 -32.42 -5.35 21.40
CA TRP A 318 -31.18 -4.58 21.59
C TRP A 318 -29.95 -5.47 21.79
N TRP A 319 -28.77 -4.94 21.48
CA TRP A 319 -27.51 -5.66 21.55
C TRP A 319 -26.44 -4.83 22.28
N TRP A 320 -25.93 -5.35 23.41
CA TRP A 320 -24.86 -4.75 24.22
C TRP A 320 -23.44 -4.83 23.61
N GLY A 321 -23.32 -5.33 22.38
CA GLY A 321 -22.04 -5.48 21.69
C GLY A 321 -21.46 -4.15 21.21
N GLU A 322 -20.35 -4.25 20.49
CA GLU A 322 -19.73 -3.11 19.82
C GLU A 322 -20.75 -2.40 18.91
N SER A 323 -20.68 -1.06 18.87
CA SER A 323 -21.63 -0.14 18.22
C SER A 323 -23.04 0.03 18.81
N GLY A 324 -23.43 -0.67 19.88
CA GLY A 324 -24.59 -0.32 20.74
C GLY A 324 -25.89 -0.01 19.99
N ARG A 325 -26.55 -1.05 19.46
CA ARG A 325 -27.69 -0.93 18.54
C ARG A 325 -28.98 -1.55 19.07
N ALA A 326 -30.12 -1.09 18.53
CA ALA A 326 -31.44 -1.64 18.75
C ALA A 326 -32.35 -1.53 17.51
N THR A 327 -33.34 -2.40 17.45
CA THR A 327 -34.43 -2.39 16.47
C THR A 327 -35.75 -2.28 17.23
N ILE A 328 -36.60 -1.33 16.85
CA ILE A 328 -37.89 -1.07 17.47
C ILE A 328 -39.00 -1.38 16.46
N GLU A 329 -39.73 -2.48 16.67
CA GLU A 329 -40.93 -2.80 15.91
C GLU A 329 -42.14 -2.05 16.51
N LEU A 330 -42.90 -1.33 15.68
CA LEU A 330 -44.08 -0.58 16.12
C LEU A 330 -45.33 -0.98 15.33
N SER A 331 -46.47 -1.10 16.03
CA SER A 331 -47.73 -1.37 15.35
C SER A 331 -48.20 -0.15 14.56
N ASN A 332 -48.79 -0.35 13.37
CA ASN A 332 -49.31 0.72 12.50
C ASN A 332 -50.25 1.70 13.24
N SER A 333 -51.01 1.21 14.23
CA SER A 333 -51.88 2.03 15.07
C SER A 333 -51.17 3.10 15.90
N VAL A 334 -49.84 3.00 16.11
CA VAL A 334 -49.00 4.04 16.73
C VAL A 334 -48.88 5.24 15.78
N ALA A 335 -48.66 4.99 14.49
CA ALA A 335 -48.62 6.01 13.46
C ALA A 335 -50.01 6.59 13.15
N GLU A 336 -51.06 5.77 13.19
CA GLU A 336 -52.46 6.24 13.05
C GLU A 336 -52.91 7.18 14.18
N GLN A 337 -52.37 7.00 15.39
CA GLN A 337 -52.69 7.80 16.59
C GLN A 337 -51.65 8.88 16.90
N TRP A 338 -50.66 9.09 16.02
CA TRP A 338 -49.64 10.11 16.21
C TRP A 338 -50.23 11.53 16.01
N PRO A 339 -49.84 12.55 16.80
CA PRO A 339 -48.84 12.57 17.87
C PRO A 339 -49.46 12.55 19.29
N SER A 340 -50.40 11.65 19.56
CA SER A 340 -51.07 11.55 20.87
C SER A 340 -50.09 11.32 22.04
N THR A 341 -50.51 11.72 23.26
CA THR A 341 -49.73 11.46 24.49
C THR A 341 -49.46 9.97 24.66
N ARG A 342 -50.47 9.13 24.39
CA ARG A 342 -50.41 7.67 24.48
C ARG A 342 -49.40 7.06 23.51
N SER A 343 -49.39 7.49 22.24
CA SER A 343 -48.40 7.01 21.26
C SER A 343 -46.98 7.46 21.60
N LYS A 344 -46.80 8.69 22.09
CA LYS A 344 -45.49 9.19 22.56
C LYS A 344 -44.97 8.44 23.77
N ALA A 345 -45.85 8.11 24.72
CA ALA A 345 -45.51 7.36 25.91
C ALA A 345 -45.06 5.93 25.60
N LEU A 346 -45.75 5.24 24.68
CA LEU A 346 -45.31 3.93 24.19
C LEU A 346 -43.96 4.01 23.48
N VAL A 347 -43.76 4.94 22.55
CA VAL A 347 -42.47 5.08 21.85
C VAL A 347 -41.33 5.42 22.84
N ALA A 348 -41.59 6.24 23.87
CA ALA A 348 -40.61 6.50 24.91
C ALA A 348 -40.27 5.27 25.77
N HIS A 349 -41.23 4.37 25.99
CA HIS A 349 -41.00 3.08 26.66
C HIS A 349 -40.10 2.17 25.82
N GLU A 350 -40.41 1.99 24.54
CA GLU A 350 -39.58 1.21 23.60
C GLU A 350 -38.13 1.73 23.53
N VAL A 351 -37.97 3.06 23.44
CA VAL A 351 -36.63 3.67 23.50
C VAL A 351 -35.93 3.42 24.85
N GLY A 352 -36.68 3.23 25.93
CA GLY A 352 -36.15 2.82 27.23
C GLY A 352 -35.50 1.43 27.22
N HIS A 353 -36.00 0.48 26.43
CA HIS A 353 -35.29 -0.77 26.15
C HIS A 353 -34.02 -0.50 25.32
N ALA A 354 -34.14 0.29 24.25
CA ALA A 354 -33.01 0.56 23.34
C ALA A 354 -31.83 1.25 24.03
N ILE A 355 -32.07 2.28 24.85
CA ILE A 355 -31.01 3.03 25.57
C ILE A 355 -30.29 2.19 26.62
N SER A 356 -30.87 1.06 27.05
CA SER A 356 -30.24 0.14 27.99
C SER A 356 -28.89 -0.40 27.50
N VAL A 357 -28.60 -0.36 26.19
CA VAL A 357 -27.28 -0.73 25.64
C VAL A 357 -26.14 0.11 26.20
N LYS A 358 -26.40 1.39 26.53
CA LYS A 358 -25.41 2.30 27.13
C LYS A 358 -25.36 2.24 28.66
N CYS A 359 -26.37 1.65 29.29
CA CYS A 359 -26.64 1.80 30.73
C CYS A 359 -26.87 0.45 31.44
N GLN A 360 -26.38 -0.64 30.85
CA GLN A 360 -26.53 -2.03 31.34
C GLN A 360 -26.12 -2.20 32.82
N SER A 361 -25.12 -1.47 33.29
CA SER A 361 -24.63 -1.54 34.68
C SER A 361 -25.47 -0.75 35.70
N MET A 362 -26.49 0.00 35.26
CA MET A 362 -27.30 0.89 36.11
C MET A 362 -28.55 0.21 36.68
N TYR A 363 -28.90 -0.98 36.19
CA TYR A 363 -30.07 -1.74 36.64
C TYR A 363 -29.84 -3.26 36.53
N ASP A 364 -30.77 -4.05 37.06
CA ASP A 364 -30.75 -5.50 36.89
C ASP A 364 -31.35 -5.88 35.53
N SER A 365 -30.54 -6.29 34.57
CA SER A 365 -31.01 -6.75 33.26
C SER A 365 -31.25 -8.27 33.18
N SER A 366 -31.32 -8.98 34.31
CA SER A 366 -31.42 -10.47 34.33
C SER A 366 -32.84 -11.03 34.23
N THR A 367 -33.88 -10.21 34.38
CA THR A 367 -35.28 -10.64 34.29
C THR A 367 -36.11 -9.71 33.42
N GLN A 368 -37.17 -10.24 32.78
CA GLN A 368 -38.11 -9.43 32.01
C GLN A 368 -38.72 -8.31 32.87
N ASP A 369 -39.18 -8.64 34.08
CA ASP A 369 -39.77 -7.68 35.02
C ASP A 369 -38.85 -6.48 35.33
N SER A 370 -37.56 -6.73 35.57
CA SER A 370 -36.57 -5.67 35.79
C SER A 370 -36.31 -4.84 34.51
N ILE A 371 -36.35 -5.45 33.33
CA ILE A 371 -36.20 -4.78 32.02
C ILE A 371 -37.42 -3.89 31.70
N GLU A 372 -38.64 -4.38 31.88
CA GLU A 372 -39.87 -3.61 31.68
C GLU A 372 -39.94 -2.41 32.64
N LYS A 373 -39.48 -2.60 33.89
CA LYS A 373 -39.36 -1.51 34.88
C LYS A 373 -38.33 -0.46 34.47
N TRP A 374 -37.22 -0.86 33.85
CA TRP A 374 -36.25 0.08 33.30
C TRP A 374 -36.84 0.90 32.15
N ALA A 375 -37.48 0.25 31.17
CA ALA A 375 -38.12 0.94 30.05
C ALA A 375 -39.21 1.93 30.50
N THR A 376 -40.06 1.50 31.45
CA THR A 376 -41.08 2.35 32.08
C THR A 376 -40.46 3.51 32.86
N ALA A 377 -39.38 3.27 33.60
CA ALA A 377 -38.69 4.30 34.38
C ALA A 377 -38.02 5.36 33.49
N TRP A 378 -37.48 4.95 32.34
CA TRP A 378 -36.94 5.84 31.31
C TRP A 378 -38.02 6.72 30.68
N ALA A 379 -39.16 6.15 30.28
CA ALA A 379 -40.27 6.93 29.75
C ALA A 379 -40.75 8.00 30.75
N ILE A 380 -40.85 7.64 32.04
CA ILE A 380 -41.21 8.56 33.13
C ILE A 380 -40.14 9.64 33.34
N SER A 381 -38.84 9.29 33.35
CA SER A 381 -37.75 10.27 33.55
C SER A 381 -37.66 11.29 32.41
N MET A 382 -38.05 10.89 31.19
CA MET A 382 -38.18 11.76 30.02
C MET A 382 -39.50 12.55 29.98
N GLY A 383 -40.37 12.39 30.98
CA GLY A 383 -41.61 13.17 31.16
C GLY A 383 -42.88 12.55 30.57
N TYR A 384 -42.82 11.31 30.07
CA TYR A 384 -43.98 10.61 29.49
C TYR A 384 -44.67 9.75 30.54
N THR A 385 -45.73 10.31 31.13
CA THR A 385 -46.44 9.75 32.30
C THR A 385 -47.85 9.20 31.99
N ASP A 386 -48.24 9.14 30.72
CA ASP A 386 -49.44 8.45 30.25
C ASP A 386 -49.30 6.93 30.43
N ASP A 387 -50.40 6.21 30.68
CA ASP A 387 -50.37 4.82 31.16
C ASP A 387 -49.81 3.81 30.15
N ALA A 388 -49.74 4.19 28.87
CA ALA A 388 -49.09 3.43 27.80
C ALA A 388 -47.54 3.47 27.85
N ASN A 389 -46.93 4.18 28.80
CA ASN A 389 -45.48 4.14 29.06
C ASN A 389 -44.97 2.84 29.71
N GLY A 390 -45.83 1.82 29.83
CA GLY A 390 -45.57 0.56 30.54
C GLY A 390 -46.28 0.44 31.89
N VAL A 391 -46.69 1.55 32.53
CA VAL A 391 -47.37 1.51 33.86
C VAL A 391 -48.66 0.69 33.83
N TRP A 392 -49.44 0.73 32.75
CA TRP A 392 -50.66 -0.08 32.62
C TRP A 392 -50.40 -1.59 32.59
N ALA A 393 -49.29 -2.02 31.96
CA ALA A 393 -48.96 -3.43 31.77
C ALA A 393 -48.11 -4.02 32.92
N TYR A 394 -47.16 -3.23 33.44
CA TYR A 394 -46.08 -3.69 34.33
C TYR A 394 -46.10 -3.00 35.70
N GLY A 395 -46.97 -2.01 35.89
CA GLY A 395 -47.04 -1.22 37.12
C GLY A 395 -45.99 -0.12 37.20
N TYR A 396 -46.02 0.65 38.30
CA TYR A 396 -45.12 1.79 38.50
C TYR A 396 -43.74 1.31 38.97
N PRO A 397 -42.63 1.73 38.32
CA PRO A 397 -41.29 1.31 38.70
C PRO A 397 -40.84 1.97 40.02
N PRO A 398 -39.94 1.34 40.80
CA PRO A 398 -39.35 1.94 41.99
C PRO A 398 -38.64 3.27 41.68
N GLN A 399 -38.66 4.24 42.61
CA GLN A 399 -38.05 5.55 42.40
C GLN A 399 -36.55 5.46 42.03
N ASN A 400 -35.80 4.51 42.60
CA ASN A 400 -34.39 4.32 42.28
C ASN A 400 -34.15 3.86 40.82
N TYR A 401 -35.13 3.24 40.16
CA TYR A 401 -35.06 2.97 38.71
C TYR A 401 -35.27 4.25 37.90
N ILE A 402 -36.21 5.12 38.31
CA ILE A 402 -36.46 6.41 37.66
C ILE A 402 -35.23 7.33 37.80
N ASP A 403 -34.63 7.38 38.99
CA ASP A 403 -33.42 8.16 39.24
C ASP A 403 -32.22 7.63 38.44
N ALA A 404 -32.06 6.29 38.35
CA ALA A 404 -31.02 5.66 37.54
C ALA A 404 -31.21 5.91 36.03
N ALA A 405 -32.44 5.78 35.52
CA ALA A 405 -32.78 6.06 34.13
C ALA A 405 -32.61 7.56 33.80
N ALA A 406 -32.92 8.47 34.72
CA ALA A 406 -32.63 9.90 34.56
C ALA A 406 -31.12 10.19 34.48
N GLY A 407 -30.29 9.46 35.23
CA GLY A 407 -28.83 9.58 35.22
C GLY A 407 -28.11 8.87 34.06
N CYS A 408 -28.84 8.11 33.23
CA CYS A 408 -28.32 7.43 32.03
C CYS A 408 -28.23 8.35 30.80
N ARG A 409 -28.93 9.50 30.84
CA ARG A 409 -29.02 10.50 29.77
C ARG A 409 -27.76 11.35 29.63
#